data_AF-A0A968KAP2-F1
#
_entry.id   AF-A0A968KAP2-F1
#
_cell.length_a   1.000
_cell.length_b   1.000
_cell.length_c   1.000
_cell.angle_alpha   90.00
_cell.angle_beta   90.00
_cell.angle_gamma   90.00
#
_symmetry.space_group_name_H-M   'P 1'
#
loop_
_entity.id
_entity.type
_entity.pdbx_description
1 polymer ?
#
loop_
_entity_poly.entity_id
_entity_poly.type
_entity_poly.pdbx_seq_one_letter_code
_entity_poly.pdbx_strand_id
1 'polypeptide(L)'
;VSIPRVERSGELPLSYTQTALWTLDRMSPGGIAYNLPMAFKFFGGLNADLLERAIQTVIERHEILRLVVRENDSGEPVAVFSEPEA
;
A
#
# COMPACT_ATOMS: atom_id res chain seq x y z
N VAL A 1 -16.53 2.19 22.30
CA VAL A 1 -16.93 1.19 21.28
C VAL A 1 -15.68 0.49 20.82
N SER A 2 -15.64 -0.84 20.81
CA SER A 2 -14.48 -1.60 20.29
C SER A 2 -14.62 -1.77 18.78
N ILE A 3 -13.53 -1.66 18.05
CA ILE A 3 -13.50 -1.92 16.61
C ILE A 3 -13.16 -3.40 16.42
N PRO A 4 -14.06 -4.22 15.83
CA PRO A 4 -13.78 -5.63 15.64
C PRO A 4 -12.70 -5.85 14.59
N ARG A 5 -11.91 -6.92 14.76
CA ARG A 5 -10.98 -7.36 13.73
C ARG A 5 -11.79 -7.97 12.57
N VAL A 6 -11.44 -7.58 11.35
CA VAL A 6 -12.05 -8.11 10.12
C VAL A 6 -11.01 -8.92 9.38
N GLU A 7 -11.43 -10.05 8.81
CA GLU A 7 -10.60 -10.87 7.93
C GLU A 7 -10.16 -10.08 6.69
N ARG A 8 -8.92 -10.28 6.27
CA ARG A 8 -8.30 -9.54 5.16
C ARG A 8 -8.12 -10.39 3.89
N SER A 9 -8.70 -11.59 3.87
CA SER A 9 -8.70 -12.52 2.76
C SER A 9 -9.80 -12.19 1.75
N GLY A 10 -9.63 -11.11 1.00
CA GLY A 10 -10.56 -10.77 -0.09
C GLY A 10 -10.60 -9.29 -0.45
N GLU A 11 -11.61 -8.95 -1.25
CA GLU A 11 -11.90 -7.58 -1.63
C GLU A 11 -12.51 -6.83 -0.44
N LEU A 12 -11.92 -5.69 -0.10
CA LEU A 12 -12.40 -4.83 0.96
C LEU A 12 -12.84 -3.47 0.39
N PRO A 13 -13.85 -2.83 1.00
CA PRO A 13 -14.22 -1.49 0.63
C PRO A 13 -13.08 -0.52 0.94
N LEU A 14 -12.86 0.43 0.03
CA LEU A 14 -11.99 1.57 0.28
C LEU A 14 -12.62 2.51 1.31
N SER A 15 -11.79 3.20 2.09
CA SER A 15 -12.23 4.37 2.83
C SER A 15 -12.60 5.51 1.87
N TYR A 16 -13.40 6.46 2.36
CA TYR A 16 -13.81 7.63 1.57
C TYR A 16 -12.63 8.36 0.90
N THR A 17 -11.55 8.59 1.65
CA THR A 17 -10.34 9.27 1.13
C THR A 17 -9.59 8.41 0.11
N GLN A 18 -9.56 7.09 0.29
CA GLN A 18 -8.95 6.20 -0.69
C GLN A 18 -9.74 6.19 -2.01
N THR A 19 -11.07 6.16 -1.97
CA THR A 19 -11.92 6.30 -3.17
C THR A 19 -11.68 7.64 -3.86
N ALA A 20 -11.58 8.74 -3.11
CA ALA A 20 -11.31 10.05 -3.68
C ALA A 20 -9.96 10.11 -4.41
N LEU A 21 -8.89 9.56 -3.82
CA LEU A 21 -7.58 9.47 -4.45
C LEU A 21 -7.60 8.58 -5.71
N TRP A 22 -8.27 7.44 -5.64
CA TRP A 22 -8.42 6.54 -6.79
C TRP A 22 -9.15 7.23 -7.95
N THR A 23 -10.24 7.93 -7.67
CA THR A 23 -10.98 8.71 -8.68
C THR A 23 -10.10 9.76 -9.34
N LEU A 24 -9.28 10.48 -8.55
CA LEU A 24 -8.34 11.46 -9.08
C LEU A 24 -7.27 10.84 -9.98
N ASP A 25 -6.74 9.67 -9.62
CA ASP A 25 -5.81 8.90 -10.46
C ASP A 25 -6.45 8.43 -11.78
N ARG A 26 -7.75 8.09 -11.79
CA ARG A 26 -8.48 7.74 -13.03
C ARG A 26 -8.73 8.94 -13.93
N MET A 27 -8.90 10.14 -13.37
CA MET A 27 -9.04 11.37 -14.14
C MET A 27 -7.72 11.86 -14.76
N SER A 28 -6.57 11.55 -14.13
CA SER A 28 -5.25 11.94 -14.62
C SER A 28 -4.22 10.82 -14.40
N PRO A 29 -4.26 9.75 -15.23
CA PRO A 29 -3.35 8.61 -15.08
C PRO A 29 -1.89 9.03 -15.22
N GLY A 30 -1.03 8.53 -14.33
CA GLY A 30 0.40 8.84 -14.32
C GLY A 30 0.76 10.17 -13.64
N GLY A 31 -0.21 10.86 -13.05
CA GLY A 31 0.06 12.01 -12.18
C GLY A 31 0.84 11.60 -10.92
N ILE A 32 1.71 12.49 -10.45
CA ILE A 32 2.57 12.24 -9.27
C ILE A 32 2.20 13.10 -8.05
N ALA A 33 1.09 13.84 -8.12
CA ALA A 33 0.71 14.84 -7.12
C ALA A 33 0.49 14.28 -5.71
N TYR A 34 0.19 12.98 -5.61
CA TYR A 34 -0.05 12.28 -4.35
C TYR A 34 1.09 11.36 -3.92
N ASN A 35 2.22 11.39 -4.65
CA ASN A 35 3.43 10.70 -4.22
C ASN A 35 4.11 11.50 -3.11
N LEU A 36 4.58 10.82 -2.08
CA LEU A 36 5.34 11.40 -0.97
C LEU A 36 6.77 10.84 -0.98
N PRO A 37 7.62 11.21 -1.95
CA PRO A 37 8.97 10.70 -2.03
C PRO A 37 9.81 11.19 -0.85
N MET A 38 10.62 10.29 -0.29
CA MET A 38 11.59 10.60 0.76
C MET A 38 12.96 10.03 0.36
N ALA A 39 14.02 10.76 0.69
CA ALA A 39 15.39 10.32 0.47
C ALA A 39 16.20 10.49 1.76
N PHE A 40 17.02 9.50 2.09
CA PHE A 40 17.84 9.48 3.29
C PHE A 40 19.30 9.35 2.91
N LYS A 41 20.17 10.12 3.58
CA LYS A 41 21.62 10.01 3.44
C LYS A 41 22.19 9.29 4.65
N PHE A 42 22.82 8.15 4.41
CA PHE A 42 23.55 7.39 5.42
C PHE A 42 25.03 7.80 5.43
N PHE A 43 25.64 7.81 6.60
CA PHE A 43 27.06 8.07 6.78
C PHE A 43 27.74 6.82 7.34
N GLY A 44 28.89 6.45 6.78
CA GLY A 44 29.63 5.23 7.15
C GLY A 44 29.32 4.04 6.25
N GLY A 45 29.66 2.83 6.73
CA GLY A 45 29.41 1.59 6.01
C GLY A 45 27.94 1.19 6.07
N LEU A 46 27.28 1.12 4.91
CA LEU A 46 25.93 0.60 4.77
C LEU A 46 26.00 -0.81 4.19
N ASN A 47 25.43 -1.79 4.89
CA ASN A 47 25.22 -3.12 4.35
C ASN A 47 23.87 -3.16 3.62
N ALA A 48 23.91 -3.23 2.29
CA ALA A 48 22.71 -3.22 1.45
C ALA A 48 21.78 -4.40 1.75
N ASP A 49 22.33 -5.61 1.89
CA ASP A 49 21.55 -6.83 2.15
C ASP A 49 20.84 -6.78 3.51
N LEU A 50 21.43 -6.13 4.52
CA LEU A 50 20.77 -5.92 5.82
C LEU A 50 19.68 -4.86 5.73
N LEU A 51 19.90 -3.78 4.97
CA LEU A 51 18.88 -2.75 4.77
C LEU A 51 17.67 -3.32 4.02
N GLU A 52 17.90 -4.11 2.97
CA GLU A 52 16.84 -4.78 2.22
C GLU A 52 16.00 -5.69 3.12
N ARG A 53 16.64 -6.55 3.92
CA ARG A 53 15.94 -7.42 4.89
C ARG A 53 15.13 -6.62 5.92
N ALA A 54 15.67 -5.49 6.38
CA ALA A 54 14.95 -4.63 7.31
C ALA A 54 13.70 -4.00 6.66
N ILE A 55 13.80 -3.58 5.40
CA ILE A 55 12.66 -3.04 4.64
C ILE A 55 11.63 -4.14 4.38
N GLN A 56 12.06 -5.34 3.97
CA GLN A 56 11.19 -6.53 3.80
C GLN A 56 10.40 -6.80 5.09
N THR A 57 11.06 -6.79 6.25
CA THR A 57 10.41 -6.99 7.56
C THR A 57 9.31 -5.95 7.83
N VAL A 58 9.52 -4.69 7.42
CA VAL A 58 8.50 -3.63 7.55
C VAL A 58 7.33 -3.88 6.60
N ILE A 59 7.59 -4.29 5.36
CA ILE A 59 6.55 -4.62 4.36
C ILE A 59 5.71 -5.82 4.83
N GLU A 60 6.34 -6.87 5.36
CA GLU A 60 5.67 -8.04 5.93
C GLU A 60 4.75 -7.62 7.09
N ARG A 61 5.27 -6.82 8.03
CA ARG A 61 4.54 -6.36 9.22
C ARG A 61 3.36 -5.43 8.89
N HIS A 62 3.48 -4.60 7.86
CA HIS A 62 2.51 -3.55 7.55
C HIS A 62 1.74 -3.85 6.26
N GLU A 63 0.57 -4.48 6.39
CA GLU A 63 -0.29 -4.86 5.26
C GLU A 63 -0.60 -3.69 4.30
N ILE A 64 -0.69 -2.45 4.78
CA ILE A 64 -0.95 -1.27 3.93
C ILE A 64 0.10 -1.08 2.83
N LEU A 65 1.34 -1.53 3.04
CA LEU A 65 2.42 -1.48 2.06
C LEU A 65 2.28 -2.55 0.96
N ARG A 66 1.36 -3.50 1.16
CA ARG A 66 0.98 -4.59 0.24
C ARG A 66 -0.43 -4.42 -0.32
N LEU A 67 -1.02 -3.23 -0.14
CA LEU A 67 -2.35 -2.94 -0.66
C LEU A 67 -2.29 -2.65 -2.16
N VAL A 68 -3.10 -3.36 -2.93
CA VAL A 68 -3.41 -3.07 -4.33
C VAL A 68 -4.85 -2.58 -4.41
N VAL A 69 -5.07 -1.50 -5.16
CA VAL A 69 -6.41 -1.02 -5.49
C VAL A 69 -6.71 -1.41 -6.93
N ARG A 70 -7.84 -2.09 -7.16
CA ARG A 70 -8.29 -2.52 -8.48
C ARG A 70 -9.81 -2.37 -8.61
N GLU A 71 -10.31 -2.36 -9.83
CA GLU A 71 -11.75 -2.53 -10.08
C GLU A 71 -12.11 -4.01 -9.99
N ASN A 72 -13.25 -4.32 -9.36
CA ASN A 72 -13.84 -5.65 -9.36
C ASN A 72 -14.75 -5.87 -10.59
N ASP A 73 -15.37 -7.05 -10.70
CA ASP A 73 -16.24 -7.41 -11.83
C ASP A 73 -17.46 -6.49 -12.00
N SER A 74 -17.86 -5.78 -10.94
CA SER A 74 -18.94 -4.79 -10.95
C SER A 74 -18.47 -3.38 -11.32
N GLY A 75 -17.17 -3.18 -11.53
CA GLY A 75 -16.55 -1.87 -11.79
C GLY A 75 -16.32 -1.01 -10.55
N GLU A 76 -16.41 -1.58 -9.35
CA GLU A 76 -16.19 -0.86 -8.09
C GLU A 76 -14.72 -0.95 -7.65
N PRO A 77 -14.11 0.14 -7.15
CA PRO A 77 -12.75 0.10 -6.66
C PRO A 77 -12.69 -0.60 -5.30
N VAL A 78 -11.86 -1.63 -5.22
CA VAL A 78 -11.68 -2.49 -4.04
C VAL A 78 -10.21 -2.56 -3.63
N ALA A 79 -10.00 -2.70 -2.33
CA ALA A 79 -8.71 -3.00 -1.72
C ALA A 79 -8.46 -4.52 -1.71
N VAL A 80 -7.31 -4.95 -2.19
CA VAL A 80 -6.82 -6.33 -2.09
C VAL A 80 -5.41 -6.31 -1.52
N PHE A 81 -5.14 -7.17 -0.54
CA PHE A 81 -3.82 -7.28 0.08
C PHE A 81 -3.07 -8.45 -0.51
N SER A 82 -1.87 -8.23 -1.04
CA SER A 82 -1.01 -9.33 -1.46
C SER A 82 -0.43 -10.06 -0.26
N GLU A 83 -0.19 -11.36 -0.38
CA GLU A 83 0.65 -12.10 0.56
C GLU A 83 2.04 -11.45 0.65
N PRO A 84 2.74 -11.56 1.79
CA PRO A 84 4.14 -11.21 1.84
C PRO A 84 4.94 -12.10 0.88
N GLU A 85 5.87 -11.52 0.11
CA GLU A 85 6.86 -12.33 -0.60
C GLU A 85 7.76 -13.03 0.45
N ALA A 86 8.01 -14.32 0.25
CA ALA A 86 8.81 -15.17 1.14
C ALA A 86 10.32 -15.09 0.83
#